data_AF-A0AAJ6N478-F1
#
_entry.id   AF-A0AAJ6N478-F1
#
_cell.length_a   1.000
_cell.length_b   1.000
_cell.length_c   1.000
_cell.angle_alpha   90.00
_cell.angle_beta   90.00
_cell.angle_gamma   90.00
#
_symmetry.space_group_name_H-M   'P 1'
#
loop_
_entity.id
_entity.type
_entity.pdbx_description
1 polymer ?
#
loop_
_entity_poly.entity_id
_entity_poly.type
_entity_poly.pdbx_seq_one_letter_code
_entity_poly.pdbx_strand_id
1 'polypeptide(L)'
;MVALNRIGKLNDSTVNRFAIRGETANLFTALSVLSGTPIEIVEHVMTDDDCEGLVMACRASRLNWQTTLAILSNRSGTRLSIAERERAQHMFETLLLSTSQWTVRWGEIAANVKESSRGSRGAKMGVSR
;
A
#
# COMPACT_ATOMS: atom_id res chain seq x y z
N MET A 1 -17.43 13.19 5.64
CA MET A 1 -16.50 12.10 6.01
C MET A 1 -17.10 11.32 7.15
N VAL A 2 -17.66 10.13 6.89
CA VAL A 2 -18.15 9.25 7.96
C VAL A 2 -16.91 8.68 8.64
N ALA A 3 -16.52 9.32 9.73
CA ALA A 3 -15.43 8.90 10.58
C ALA A 3 -15.69 7.46 11.06
N LEU A 4 -14.73 6.59 10.77
CA LEU A 4 -14.74 5.18 11.14
C LEU A 4 -14.86 5.04 12.66
N ASN A 5 -16.06 4.75 13.15
CA ASN A 5 -16.32 4.23 14.50
C ASN A 5 -15.85 2.76 14.64
N ARG A 6 -14.71 2.40 14.01
CA ARG A 6 -14.20 1.02 13.86
C ARG A 6 -12.77 0.84 14.36
N ILE A 7 -12.17 1.84 15.01
CA ILE A 7 -10.78 1.77 15.51
C ILE A 7 -10.56 0.55 16.42
N GLY A 8 -11.58 0.07 17.14
CA GLY A 8 -11.51 -1.16 17.95
C GLY A 8 -11.78 -2.49 17.21
N LYS A 9 -12.10 -2.50 15.92
CA LYS A 9 -12.48 -3.71 15.14
C LYS A 9 -11.61 -3.97 13.91
N LEU A 10 -10.66 -3.09 13.59
CA LEU A 10 -9.73 -3.34 12.49
C LEU A 10 -8.70 -4.38 12.92
N ASN A 11 -8.71 -5.50 12.23
CA ASN A 11 -7.80 -6.63 12.42
C ASN A 11 -7.62 -7.34 11.08
N ASP A 12 -6.71 -8.31 11.07
CA ASP A 12 -6.38 -9.09 9.88
C ASP A 12 -7.62 -9.66 9.16
N SER A 13 -8.56 -10.28 9.89
CA SER A 13 -9.75 -10.87 9.29
C SER A 13 -10.69 -9.85 8.65
N THR A 14 -10.79 -8.65 9.24
CA THR A 14 -11.56 -7.54 8.66
C THR A 14 -10.92 -7.00 7.39
N VAL A 15 -9.60 -6.84 7.38
CA VAL A 15 -8.86 -6.39 6.21
C VAL A 15 -8.94 -7.41 5.08
N ASN A 16 -8.79 -8.70 5.38
CA ASN A 16 -8.92 -9.77 4.40
C ASN A 16 -10.29 -9.77 3.72
N ARG A 17 -11.36 -9.56 4.50
CA ARG A 17 -12.72 -9.43 3.95
C ARG A 17 -12.83 -8.25 2.97
N PHE A 18 -12.24 -7.10 3.28
CA PHE A 18 -12.24 -5.96 2.36
C PHE A 18 -11.51 -6.29 1.06
N ALA A 19 -10.34 -6.94 1.15
CA ALA A 19 -9.55 -7.36 -0.02
C ALA A 19 -10.31 -8.35 -0.92
N ILE A 20 -10.90 -9.40 -0.33
CA ILE A 20 -11.66 -10.42 -1.06
C ILE A 20 -12.91 -9.82 -1.73
N ARG A 21 -13.59 -8.88 -1.07
CA ARG A 21 -14.81 -8.23 -1.60
C ARG A 21 -14.53 -7.10 -2.59
N GLY A 22 -13.26 -6.73 -2.81
CA GLY A 22 -12.91 -5.59 -3.65
C GLY A 22 -13.34 -4.24 -3.09
N GLU A 23 -13.48 -4.12 -1.75
CA GLU A 23 -13.85 -2.87 -1.09
C GLU A 23 -12.62 -1.95 -0.94
N THR A 24 -12.13 -1.41 -2.07
CA THR A 24 -10.86 -0.66 -2.15
C THR A 24 -10.80 0.54 -1.19
N ALA A 25 -11.86 1.34 -1.10
CA ALA A 25 -11.92 2.48 -0.18
C ALA A 25 -11.78 2.06 1.30
N ASN A 26 -12.44 0.96 1.69
CA ASN A 26 -12.33 0.42 3.05
C ASN A 26 -10.95 -0.18 3.30
N LEU A 27 -10.36 -0.80 2.28
CA LEU A 27 -9.02 -1.37 2.34
C LEU A 27 -7.95 -0.29 2.52
N PHE A 28 -7.99 0.78 1.73
CA PHE A 28 -7.04 1.89 1.82
C PHE A 28 -7.12 2.56 3.17
N THR A 29 -8.33 2.81 3.65
CA THR A 29 -8.52 3.43 4.96
C THR A 29 -8.03 2.52 6.09
N ALA A 30 -8.29 1.21 6.01
CA ALA A 30 -7.82 0.26 7.01
C ALA A 30 -6.28 0.18 7.06
N LEU A 31 -5.62 0.14 5.90
CA LEU A 31 -4.16 0.13 5.83
C LEU A 31 -3.56 1.44 6.33
N SER A 32 -4.14 2.59 5.98
CA SER A 32 -3.70 3.90 6.49
C SER A 32 -3.74 3.93 8.02
N VAL A 33 -4.85 3.50 8.62
CA VAL A 33 -5.02 3.47 10.08
C VAL A 33 -4.07 2.46 10.74
N LEU A 34 -3.95 1.24 10.22
CA LEU A 34 -3.15 0.18 10.84
C LEU A 34 -1.64 0.40 10.69
N SER A 35 -1.19 0.96 9.56
CA SER A 35 0.22 1.24 9.30
C SER A 35 0.68 2.61 9.81
N GLY A 36 -0.25 3.51 10.14
CA GLY A 36 0.06 4.87 10.56
C GLY A 36 0.56 5.77 9.42
N THR A 37 0.17 5.47 8.18
CA THR A 37 0.64 6.13 6.96
C THR A 37 -0.48 6.95 6.32
N PRO A 38 -0.17 8.14 5.77
CA PRO A 38 -1.16 8.94 5.03
C PRO A 38 -1.82 8.14 3.89
N ILE A 39 -3.11 8.37 3.66
CA ILE A 39 -3.89 7.61 2.68
C ILE A 39 -3.34 7.77 1.25
N GLU A 40 -2.76 8.92 0.93
CA GLU A 40 -2.17 9.21 -0.38
C GLU A 40 -0.98 8.29 -0.67
N ILE A 41 -0.22 7.92 0.36
CA ILE A 41 0.89 6.97 0.21
C ILE A 41 0.37 5.54 0.09
N VAL A 42 -0.71 5.20 0.80
CA VAL A 42 -1.37 3.90 0.66
C VAL A 42 -1.92 3.72 -0.76
N GLU A 43 -2.58 4.74 -1.30
CA GLU A 43 -3.04 4.75 -2.68
C GLU A 43 -1.87 4.59 -3.66
N HIS A 44 -0.78 5.31 -3.45
CA HIS A 44 0.41 5.20 -4.28
C HIS A 44 0.96 3.77 -4.32
N VAL A 45 1.26 3.15 -3.16
CA VAL A 45 1.80 1.77 -3.13
C VAL A 45 0.81 0.70 -3.61
N MET A 46 -0.49 1.02 -3.63
CA MET A 46 -1.53 0.19 -4.24
C MET A 46 -1.62 0.33 -5.76
N THR A 47 -1.01 1.35 -6.34
CA THR A 47 -0.96 1.54 -7.80
C THR A 47 0.43 1.33 -8.38
N ASP A 48 1.44 1.24 -7.51
CA ASP A 48 2.82 0.99 -7.90
C ASP A 48 2.97 -0.40 -8.54
N ASP A 49 3.80 -0.49 -9.58
CA ASP A 49 4.13 -1.74 -10.24
C ASP A 49 4.97 -2.63 -9.31
N ASP A 50 5.81 -2.04 -8.45
CA ASP A 50 6.55 -2.79 -7.44
C ASP A 50 5.65 -3.10 -6.22
N CYS A 51 5.69 -4.34 -5.75
CA CYS A 51 4.94 -4.80 -4.59
C CYS A 51 5.67 -4.58 -3.26
N GLU A 52 6.94 -4.17 -3.27
CA GLU A 52 7.74 -3.98 -2.06
C GLU A 52 7.05 -3.00 -1.08
N GLY A 53 6.64 -1.81 -1.56
CA GLY A 53 5.96 -0.80 -0.74
C GLY A 53 4.68 -1.31 -0.09
N LEU A 54 3.88 -2.09 -0.83
CA LEU A 54 2.64 -2.65 -0.33
C LEU A 54 2.86 -3.80 0.66
N VAL A 55 3.86 -4.65 0.42
CA VAL A 55 4.27 -5.70 1.37
C VAL A 55 4.73 -5.07 2.68
N MET A 56 5.56 -4.02 2.62
CA MET A 56 6.00 -3.27 3.80
C MET A 56 4.81 -2.66 4.58
N ALA A 57 3.84 -2.05 3.89
CA ALA A 57 2.64 -1.51 4.52
C ALA A 57 1.81 -2.60 5.24
N CYS A 58 1.69 -3.79 4.64
CA CYS A 58 1.00 -4.93 5.24
C CYS A 58 1.73 -5.47 6.48
N ARG A 59 3.07 -5.51 6.44
CA ARG A 59 3.91 -5.88 7.60
C ARG A 59 3.79 -4.89 8.75
N ALA A 60 3.86 -3.59 8.46
CA ALA A 60 3.67 -2.52 9.45
C ALA A 60 2.27 -2.58 10.10
N SER A 61 1.28 -3.02 9.32
CA SER A 61 -0.11 -3.26 9.77
C SER A 61 -0.31 -4.58 10.53
N ARG A 62 0.75 -5.39 10.70
CA ARG A 62 0.72 -6.71 11.36
C ARG A 62 -0.27 -7.70 10.73
N LEU A 63 -0.48 -7.59 9.43
CA LEU A 63 -1.29 -8.55 8.67
C LEU A 63 -0.51 -9.85 8.48
N ASN A 64 -1.21 -10.97 8.30
CA ASN A 64 -0.59 -12.23 7.92
C ASN A 64 -0.38 -12.32 6.40
N TRP A 65 0.32 -13.37 5.97
CA TRP A 65 0.62 -13.58 4.55
C TRP A 65 -0.63 -13.84 3.71
N GLN A 66 -1.64 -14.54 4.22
CA GLN A 66 -2.87 -14.83 3.47
C GLN A 66 -3.63 -13.54 3.12
N THR A 67 -3.77 -12.64 4.09
CA THR A 67 -4.39 -11.32 3.90
C THR A 67 -3.55 -10.46 2.97
N THR A 68 -2.23 -10.45 3.13
CA THR A 68 -1.31 -9.72 2.26
C THR A 68 -1.43 -10.19 0.81
N LEU A 69 -1.50 -11.49 0.58
CA LEU A 69 -1.69 -12.06 -0.74
C LEU A 69 -3.04 -11.68 -1.36
N ALA A 70 -4.11 -11.66 -0.56
CA ALA A 70 -5.43 -11.20 -1.03
C ALA A 70 -5.38 -9.73 -1.47
N ILE A 71 -4.68 -8.89 -0.71
CA ILE A 71 -4.47 -7.47 -1.04
C ILE A 71 -3.64 -7.32 -2.33
N LEU A 72 -2.51 -8.03 -2.42
CA LEU A 72 -1.66 -8.02 -3.62
C LEU A 72 -2.45 -8.47 -4.87
N SER A 73 -3.31 -9.47 -4.72
CA SER A 73 -4.17 -9.95 -5.82
C SER A 73 -5.24 -8.94 -6.21
N ASN A 74 -5.72 -8.13 -5.25
CA ASN A 74 -6.68 -7.06 -5.51
C ASN A 74 -6.03 -5.90 -6.30
N ARG A 75 -4.75 -5.61 -5.98
CA ARG A 75 -3.96 -4.53 -6.58
C ARG A 75 -3.92 -4.57 -8.11
N SER A 76 -3.57 -5.73 -8.66
CA SER A 76 -3.09 -5.80 -10.03
C SER A 76 -4.19 -5.93 -11.08
N GLY A 77 -5.47 -6.09 -10.68
CA GLY A 77 -6.60 -6.44 -11.56
C GLY A 77 -6.40 -7.75 -12.37
N THR A 78 -5.23 -8.36 -12.25
CA THR A 78 -4.68 -9.50 -12.98
C THR A 78 -4.02 -10.41 -11.95
N ARG A 79 -3.96 -11.70 -12.25
CA ARG A 79 -3.33 -12.67 -11.36
C ARG A 79 -1.82 -12.41 -11.30
N LEU A 80 -1.28 -12.23 -10.09
CA LEU A 80 0.16 -12.27 -9.86
C LEU A 80 0.76 -13.54 -10.44
N SER A 81 1.90 -13.41 -11.12
CA SER A 81 2.67 -14.56 -11.55
C SER A 81 3.21 -15.31 -10.33
N ILE A 82 3.56 -16.59 -10.52
CA ILE A 82 4.13 -17.43 -9.46
C ILE A 82 5.43 -16.81 -8.94
N ALA A 83 6.30 -16.33 -9.85
CA ALA A 83 7.57 -15.71 -9.50
C ALA A 83 7.40 -14.43 -8.67
N GLU A 84 6.43 -13.57 -9.02
CA GLU A 84 6.13 -12.37 -8.21
C GLU A 84 5.60 -12.74 -6.83
N ARG A 85 4.73 -13.74 -6.75
CA ARG A 85 4.20 -14.22 -5.47
C ARG A 85 5.30 -14.77 -4.57
N GLU A 86 6.22 -15.56 -5.10
CA GLU A 86 7.36 -16.11 -4.35
C GLU A 86 8.30 -14.99 -3.86
N ARG A 87 8.61 -14.01 -4.72
CA ARG A 87 9.39 -12.83 -4.32
C ARG A 87 8.71 -12.04 -3.20
N ALA A 88 7.41 -11.77 -3.35
CA ALA A 88 6.63 -11.05 -2.34
C ALA A 88 6.56 -11.83 -1.02
N GLN A 89 6.41 -13.16 -1.07
CA GLN A 89 6.40 -14.01 0.11
C GLN A 89 7.75 -13.97 0.84
N HIS A 90 8.85 -14.13 0.09
CA HIS A 90 10.19 -14.08 0.65
C HIS A 90 10.47 -12.73 1.33
N MET A 91 10.08 -11.62 0.70
CA MET A 91 10.16 -10.29 1.32
C MET A 91 9.31 -10.23 2.59
N PHE A 92 8.06 -10.68 2.56
CA PHE A 92 7.16 -10.64 3.71
C PHE A 92 7.73 -11.39 4.93
N GLU A 93 8.32 -12.57 4.71
CA GLU A 93 8.88 -13.41 5.75
C GLU A 93 10.19 -12.86 6.33
N THR A 94 11.02 -12.22 5.49
CA THR A 94 12.31 -11.63 5.92
C THR A 94 12.16 -10.23 6.51
N LEU A 95 11.09 -9.50 6.17
CA LEU A 95 10.77 -8.18 6.71
C LEU A 95 10.35 -8.27 8.19
N LEU A 96 11.33 -8.06 9.07
CA LEU A 96 11.11 -7.70 10.48
C LEU A 96 10.90 -6.18 10.59
N LEU A 97 9.80 -5.70 10.03
CA LEU A 97 9.49 -4.28 9.98
C LEU A 97 8.63 -3.85 11.17
N SER A 98 9.14 -2.94 12.00
CA SER A 98 8.33 -2.21 12.98
C SER A 98 7.63 -1.02 12.32
N THR A 99 6.55 -0.54 12.93
CA THR A 99 5.84 0.68 12.47
C THR A 99 6.79 1.89 12.37
N SER A 100 7.81 1.99 13.25
CA SER A 100 8.80 3.08 13.21
C SER A 100 9.72 3.01 11.99
N GLN A 101 10.15 1.82 11.57
CA GLN A 101 10.95 1.65 10.35
C GLN A 101 10.13 1.98 9.11
N TRP A 102 8.86 1.59 9.12
CA TRP A 102 7.92 1.95 8.07
C TRP A 102 7.76 3.47 7.93
N THR A 103 7.71 4.23 9.04
CA THR A 103 7.63 5.69 9.02
C THR A 103 8.73 6.36 8.22
N VAL A 104 9.97 5.88 8.37
CA VAL A 104 11.11 6.41 7.61
C VAL A 104 10.95 6.09 6.13
N ARG A 105 10.66 4.82 5.81
CA ARG A 105 10.53 4.35 4.42
C ARG A 105 9.43 5.06 3.65
N TRP A 106 8.25 5.22 4.25
CA TRP A 106 7.17 5.92 3.56
C TRP A 106 7.43 7.42 3.43
N GLY A 107 8.24 8.02 4.31
CA GLY A 107 8.72 9.38 4.15
C GLY A 107 9.58 9.58 2.89
N GLU A 108 10.43 8.60 2.56
CA GLU A 108 11.21 8.58 1.31
C GLU A 108 10.32 8.43 0.08
N ILE A 109 9.34 7.52 0.14
CA ILE A 109 8.32 7.35 -0.91
C ILE A 109 7.58 8.67 -1.14
N ALA A 110 7.14 9.34 -0.07
CA ALA A 110 6.44 10.62 -0.15
C ALA A 110 7.31 11.74 -0.78
N ALA A 111 8.63 11.72 -0.55
CA ALA A 111 9.55 12.66 -1.18
C ALA A 111 9.68 12.40 -2.69
N ASN A 112 9.79 11.14 -3.10
CA ASN A 112 9.90 10.73 -4.51
C ASN A 112 8.62 11.07 -5.30
N VAL A 113 7.44 10.75 -4.76
CA VAL A 113 6.14 11.11 -5.37
C VAL A 113 6.02 12.62 -5.64
N LYS A 114 6.54 13.47 -4.74
CA LYS A 114 6.58 14.93 -4.91
C LYS A 114 7.55 15.37 -6.00
N GLU A 115 8.64 14.65 -6.21
CA GLU A 115 9.63 14.95 -7.26
C GLU A 115 9.11 14.60 -8.65
N SER A 116 8.55 13.39 -8.85
CA SER A 116 7.98 12.97 -10.14
C SER A 116 6.85 13.92 -10.60
N SER A 117 6.04 14.40 -9.67
CA SER A 117 4.94 15.35 -9.94
C SER A 117 5.40 16.79 -10.19
N ARG A 118 6.63 17.17 -9.81
CA ARG A 118 7.27 18.43 -10.24
C ARG A 118 7.87 18.31 -11.64
N GLY A 119 8.52 17.19 -11.95
CA GLY A 119 9.08 16.92 -13.28
C GLY A 119 8.01 16.95 -14.38
N SER A 120 6.83 16.36 -14.12
CA SER A 120 5.74 16.35 -15.10
C SER A 120 5.06 17.72 -15.33
N ARG A 121 5.22 18.69 -14.40
CA ARG A 121 4.69 20.07 -14.56
C ARG A 121 5.64 20.98 -15.34
N GLY A 122 6.95 20.73 -15.30
CA GLY A 122 7.95 21.50 -16.06
C GLY A 122 7.91 21.26 -17.58
N ALA A 123 7.45 20.09 -18.03
CA ALA A 123 7.44 19.73 -19.44
C ALA A 123 6.27 20.32 -20.27
N LYS A 124 5.28 20.98 -19.65
CA LYS A 124 4.11 21.55 -20.37
C LYS A 124 4.18 23.04 -20.66
N MET A 125 5.25 23.74 -20.27
CA MET A 125 5.41 25.18 -20.50
C MET A 125 6.42 25.45 -21.61
N GLY A 126 6.09 25.11 -22.85
CA GLY A 126 7.07 25.24 -23.93
C GLY A 126 6.60 24.99 -25.35
N VAL A 127 5.32 25.15 -25.68
CA VAL A 127 4.89 25.30 -27.08
C VAL A 127 3.64 26.18 -27.11
N SER A 128 3.80 27.42 -27.57
CA SER A 128 2.93 28.00 -28.59
C SER A 128 3.57 29.28 -29.13
N ARG A 129 3.61 29.33 -30.46
CA ARG A 129 4.22 30.33 -31.35
C ARG A 129 3.52 31.68 -31.29
#